data_AF-A0A536WFF3-F1
#
_entry.id   AF-A0A536WFF3-F1
#
_cell.length_a   1.000
_cell.length_b   1.000
_cell.length_c   1.000
_cell.angle_alpha   90.00
_cell.angle_beta   90.00
_cell.angle_gamma   90.00
#
_symmetry.space_group_name_H-M   'P 1'
#
loop_
_entity.id
_entity.type
_entity.pdbx_description
1 polymer ?
#
loop_
_entity_poly.entity_id
_entity_poly.type
_entity_poly.pdbx_seq_one_letter_code
_entity_poly.pdbx_strand_id
1 'polypeptide(L)'
;MTAARFFLFAVLPFLSGACLAAEDLSAEKKADIERLLDMTGTTAISKQMATLVVTQMSQAIKRARPDIPERIIDTLPAEIDIVFDENVTSFRELVTLLYHKYFTASEVKEMIQFYSTDLGKKTIRVMPALAAESMSIGQRWGQSLGPVIEQRIKARFMREGIKL
;
A
#
# COMPACT_ATOMS: atom_id res chain seq x y z
N MET A 1 60.35 -17.29 -37.33
CA MET A 1 59.87 -16.44 -36.22
C MET A 1 58.61 -15.72 -36.66
N THR A 2 57.51 -15.95 -35.92
CA THR A 2 56.26 -15.14 -35.82
C THR A 2 55.51 -14.85 -37.12
N ALA A 3 54.56 -15.68 -37.58
CA ALA A 3 53.26 -16.13 -37.02
C ALA A 3 52.11 -15.11 -37.18
N ALA A 4 51.07 -15.61 -37.85
CA ALA A 4 49.90 -14.96 -38.43
C ALA A 4 49.03 -14.15 -37.45
N ARG A 5 48.52 -13.02 -37.96
CA ARG A 5 47.40 -12.27 -37.40
C ARG A 5 46.09 -12.83 -37.94
N PHE A 6 45.32 -13.52 -37.11
CA PHE A 6 43.86 -13.64 -37.25
C PHE A 6 43.27 -13.96 -35.88
N PHE A 7 42.55 -13.00 -35.30
CA PHE A 7 41.54 -13.29 -34.29
C PHE A 7 40.30 -12.48 -34.63
N LEU A 8 39.37 -13.14 -35.32
CA LEU A 8 37.99 -12.72 -35.47
C LEU A 8 37.32 -12.89 -34.10
N PHE A 9 37.05 -11.81 -33.37
CA PHE A 9 36.12 -11.86 -32.25
C PHE A 9 34.72 -11.62 -32.79
N ALA A 10 34.00 -12.72 -33.04
CA ALA A 10 32.56 -12.66 -33.25
C ALA A 10 31.90 -12.33 -31.90
N VAL A 11 31.43 -11.10 -31.75
CA VAL A 11 30.55 -10.71 -30.64
C VAL A 11 29.18 -11.31 -30.92
N LEU A 12 28.87 -12.42 -30.24
CA LEU A 12 27.51 -12.98 -30.22
C LEU A 12 26.59 -11.99 -29.47
N PRO A 13 25.51 -11.46 -30.07
CA PRO A 13 24.56 -10.68 -29.32
C PRO A 13 23.73 -11.62 -28.44
N PHE A 14 23.82 -11.43 -27.12
CA PHE A 14 22.91 -12.06 -26.16
C PHE A 14 21.54 -11.39 -26.30
N LEU A 15 20.80 -11.75 -27.36
CA LEU A 15 19.39 -11.44 -27.51
C LEU A 15 18.60 -12.40 -26.62
N SER A 16 18.46 -12.05 -25.35
CA SER A 16 17.35 -12.52 -24.53
C SER A 16 16.62 -11.28 -24.01
N GLY A 17 15.96 -10.61 -24.95
CA GLY A 17 14.77 -9.85 -24.63
C GLY A 17 13.70 -10.84 -24.17
N ALA A 18 13.74 -11.22 -22.89
CA ALA A 18 12.54 -11.64 -22.21
C ALA A 18 11.66 -10.39 -22.14
N CYS A 19 10.90 -10.18 -23.22
CA CYS A 19 9.63 -9.50 -23.11
C CYS A 19 8.91 -10.30 -22.03
N LEU A 20 8.82 -9.75 -20.82
CA LEU A 20 7.91 -10.25 -19.80
C LEU A 20 6.51 -10.08 -20.40
N ALA A 21 6.09 -11.05 -21.20
CA ALA A 21 4.72 -11.19 -21.58
C ALA A 21 3.95 -11.21 -20.27
N ALA A 22 2.99 -10.30 -20.13
CA ALA A 22 2.10 -10.32 -18.98
C ALA A 22 1.50 -11.73 -18.92
N GLU A 23 1.85 -12.47 -17.87
CA GLU A 23 1.25 -13.77 -17.59
C GLU A 23 -0.26 -13.54 -17.54
N ASP A 24 -1.06 -14.29 -18.30
CA ASP A 24 -2.52 -14.20 -18.16
C ASP A 24 -2.91 -14.60 -16.73
N LEU A 25 -3.97 -13.98 -16.19
CA LEU A 25 -4.47 -14.35 -14.87
C LEU A 25 -5.11 -15.73 -14.91
N SER A 26 -4.32 -16.76 -14.60
CA SER A 26 -4.82 -18.12 -14.44
C SER A 26 -5.77 -18.22 -13.24
N ALA A 27 -6.71 -19.16 -13.30
CA ALA A 27 -7.63 -19.42 -12.19
C ALA A 27 -6.90 -19.81 -10.90
N GLU A 28 -5.78 -20.53 -11.02
CA GLU A 28 -4.92 -20.92 -9.90
C GLU A 28 -4.27 -19.69 -9.26
N LYS A 29 -3.62 -18.82 -10.06
CA LYS A 29 -3.00 -17.59 -9.56
C LYS A 29 -4.03 -16.67 -8.92
N LYS A 30 -5.23 -16.56 -9.50
CA LYS A 30 -6.36 -15.81 -8.91
C LYS A 30 -6.70 -16.33 -7.51
N ALA A 31 -6.89 -17.65 -7.37
CA ALA A 31 -7.23 -18.27 -6.09
C ALA A 31 -6.13 -18.10 -5.04
N ASP A 32 -4.86 -18.21 -5.44
CA ASP A 32 -3.71 -17.99 -4.56
C ASP A 32 -3.63 -16.54 -4.09
N ILE A 33 -3.83 -15.56 -4.99
CA ILE A 33 -3.87 -14.14 -4.61
C ILE A 33 -5.00 -13.90 -3.61
N GLU A 34 -6.21 -14.39 -3.90
CA GLU A 34 -7.36 -14.25 -3.00
C GLU A 34 -7.09 -14.84 -1.61
N ARG A 35 -6.45 -16.01 -1.54
CA ARG A 35 -6.00 -16.61 -0.29
C ARG A 35 -4.99 -15.73 0.44
N LEU A 36 -4.02 -15.17 -0.28
CA LEU A 36 -3.02 -14.25 0.29
C LEU A 36 -3.70 -13.00 0.88
N LEU A 37 -4.69 -12.44 0.19
CA LEU A 37 -5.47 -11.29 0.67
C LEU A 37 -6.21 -11.59 1.98
N ASP A 38 -6.78 -12.80 2.10
CA ASP A 38 -7.44 -13.25 3.32
C ASP A 38 -6.44 -13.44 4.47
N MET A 39 -5.28 -14.07 4.19
CA MET A 39 -4.23 -14.29 5.20
C MET A 39 -3.66 -12.99 5.75
N THR A 40 -3.49 -11.99 4.89
CA THR A 40 -2.91 -10.69 5.25
C THR A 40 -3.93 -9.71 5.84
N GLY A 41 -5.20 -10.09 5.92
CA GLY A 41 -6.24 -9.29 6.54
C GLY A 41 -6.75 -8.14 5.67
N THR A 42 -6.61 -8.24 4.34
CA THR A 42 -7.09 -7.19 3.41
C THR A 42 -8.58 -6.92 3.62
N THR A 43 -9.39 -7.96 3.86
CA THR A 43 -10.82 -7.80 4.19
C THR A 43 -11.06 -6.98 5.46
N ALA A 44 -10.22 -7.15 6.49
CA ALA A 44 -10.35 -6.38 7.74
C ALA A 44 -9.99 -4.90 7.51
N ILE A 45 -8.94 -4.65 6.72
CA ILE A 45 -8.54 -3.29 6.32
C ILE A 45 -9.66 -2.62 5.50
N SER A 46 -10.26 -3.33 4.54
CA SER A 46 -11.39 -2.82 3.76
C SER A 46 -12.57 -2.41 4.64
N LYS A 47 -12.95 -3.25 5.61
CA LYS A 47 -14.02 -2.93 6.57
C LYS A 47 -13.68 -1.71 7.41
N GLN A 48 -12.46 -1.62 7.92
CA GLN A 48 -12.04 -0.45 8.69
C GLN A 48 -12.09 0.84 7.87
N MET A 49 -11.69 0.79 6.60
CA MET A 49 -11.80 1.93 5.68
C MET A 49 -13.27 2.28 5.39
N ALA A 50 -14.12 1.28 5.16
CA ALA A 50 -15.55 1.48 4.97
C ALA A 50 -16.17 2.20 6.19
N THR A 51 -15.91 1.72 7.40
CA THR A 51 -16.39 2.35 8.65
C THR A 51 -15.93 3.80 8.78
N LEU A 52 -14.70 4.12 8.38
CA LEU A 52 -14.19 5.49 8.38
C LEU A 52 -14.98 6.38 7.41
N VAL A 53 -15.19 5.90 6.18
CA VAL A 53 -15.97 6.61 5.15
C VAL A 53 -17.41 6.81 5.61
N VAL A 54 -18.06 5.76 6.11
CA VAL A 54 -19.43 5.79 6.65
C VAL A 54 -19.56 6.85 7.74
N THR A 55 -18.64 6.86 8.69
CA THR A 55 -18.61 7.84 9.78
C THR A 55 -18.43 9.25 9.24
N GLN A 56 -17.49 9.45 8.31
CA GLN A 56 -17.20 10.76 7.73
C GLN A 56 -18.38 11.30 6.91
N MET A 57 -19.01 10.46 6.08
CA MET A 57 -20.17 10.82 5.27
C MET A 57 -21.37 11.17 6.14
N SER A 58 -21.66 10.35 7.15
CA SER A 58 -22.76 10.60 8.10
C SER A 58 -22.58 11.93 8.82
N GLN A 59 -21.36 12.22 9.29
CA GLN A 59 -21.03 13.50 9.92
C GLN A 59 -21.10 14.68 8.97
N ALA A 60 -20.68 14.52 7.71
CA ALA A 60 -20.79 15.56 6.69
C ALA A 60 -22.26 15.91 6.39
N ILE A 61 -23.12 14.90 6.26
CA ILE A 61 -24.57 15.09 6.04
C ILE A 61 -25.20 15.79 7.25
N LYS A 62 -24.91 15.34 8.48
CA LYS A 62 -25.42 15.97 9.72
C LYS A 62 -25.08 17.47 9.79
N ARG A 63 -23.87 17.85 9.37
CA ARG A 63 -23.43 19.26 9.34
C ARG A 63 -24.07 20.07 8.21
N ALA A 64 -24.21 19.48 7.02
CA ALA A 64 -24.76 20.17 5.85
C ALA A 64 -26.30 20.32 5.91
N ARG A 65 -26.98 19.39 6.58
CA ARG A 65 -28.44 19.29 6.65
C ARG A 65 -28.93 19.13 8.09
N PRO A 66 -28.77 20.17 8.93
CA PRO A 66 -29.23 20.14 10.33
C PRO A 66 -30.76 20.07 10.45
N ASP A 67 -31.49 20.29 9.34
CA ASP A 67 -32.95 20.16 9.24
C ASP A 67 -33.43 18.70 9.24
N ILE A 68 -32.55 17.73 8.96
CA ILE A 68 -32.90 16.31 8.95
C ILE A 68 -33.03 15.81 10.40
N PRO A 69 -34.14 15.14 10.77
CA PRO A 69 -34.30 14.58 12.12
C PRO A 69 -33.18 13.59 12.48
N GLU A 70 -32.70 13.62 13.73
CA GLU A 70 -31.61 12.77 14.20
C GLU A 70 -31.89 11.28 13.98
N ARG A 71 -33.14 10.84 14.20
CA ARG A 71 -33.60 9.47 13.92
C ARG A 71 -33.36 9.00 12.48
N ILE A 72 -33.24 9.90 11.51
CA ILE A 72 -32.93 9.59 10.10
C ILE A 72 -31.41 9.61 9.89
N ILE A 73 -30.69 10.53 10.54
CA ILE A 73 -29.23 10.54 10.52
C ILE A 73 -28.65 9.24 11.10
N ASP A 74 -29.27 8.71 12.14
CA ASP A 74 -28.84 7.48 12.81
C ASP A 74 -29.02 6.22 11.94
N THR A 75 -29.83 6.28 10.87
CA THR A 75 -29.97 5.16 9.91
C THR A 75 -28.91 5.20 8.80
N LEU A 76 -28.28 6.36 8.55
CA LEU A 76 -27.31 6.52 7.46
C LEU A 76 -26.13 5.53 7.54
N PRO A 77 -25.55 5.23 8.73
CA PRO A 77 -24.45 4.28 8.78
C PRO A 77 -24.81 2.91 8.20
N ALA A 78 -26.01 2.40 8.53
CA ALA A 78 -26.47 1.11 8.04
C ALA A 78 -26.69 1.12 6.52
N GLU A 79 -27.30 2.17 5.98
CA GLU A 79 -27.52 2.30 4.53
C GLU A 79 -26.19 2.35 3.75
N ILE A 80 -25.20 3.08 4.28
CA ILE A 80 -23.88 3.18 3.64
C ILE A 80 -23.14 1.84 3.76
N ASP A 81 -23.19 1.18 4.92
CA ASP A 81 -22.57 -0.15 5.13
C ASP A 81 -23.13 -1.20 4.16
N ILE A 82 -24.46 -1.21 3.91
CA ILE A 82 -25.08 -2.09 2.92
C ILE A 82 -24.45 -1.90 1.54
N VAL A 83 -24.27 -0.65 1.10
CA VAL A 83 -23.63 -0.36 -0.20
C VAL A 83 -22.20 -0.89 -0.24
N PHE A 84 -21.43 -0.77 0.84
CA PHE A 84 -20.08 -1.34 0.90
C PHE A 84 -20.08 -2.86 0.81
N ASP A 85 -20.97 -3.53 1.56
CA ASP A 85 -21.08 -4.99 1.55
C ASP A 85 -21.51 -5.52 0.18
N GLU A 86 -22.47 -4.87 -0.48
CA GLU A 86 -22.90 -5.23 -1.85
C GLU A 86 -21.77 -5.09 -2.88
N ASN A 87 -20.80 -4.21 -2.63
CA ASN A 87 -19.71 -3.89 -3.54
C ASN A 87 -18.35 -4.47 -3.13
N VAL A 88 -18.25 -5.20 -2.02
CA VAL A 88 -16.97 -5.70 -1.51
C VAL A 88 -16.28 -6.67 -2.48
N THR A 89 -17.06 -7.42 -3.26
CA THR A 89 -16.55 -8.36 -4.26
C THR A 89 -15.83 -7.63 -5.40
N SER A 90 -16.36 -6.50 -5.88
CA SER A 90 -15.71 -5.72 -6.95
C SER A 90 -14.40 -5.12 -6.46
N PHE A 91 -14.34 -4.66 -5.21
CA PHE A 91 -13.10 -4.21 -4.59
C PHE A 91 -12.06 -5.35 -4.52
N ARG A 92 -12.47 -6.55 -4.11
CA ARG A 92 -11.59 -7.72 -4.06
C ARG A 92 -11.02 -8.04 -5.44
N GLU A 93 -11.83 -8.01 -6.50
CA GLU A 93 -11.37 -8.23 -7.87
C GLU A 93 -10.32 -7.19 -8.31
N LEU A 94 -10.53 -5.92 -8.00
CA LEU A 94 -9.57 -4.84 -8.29
C LEU A 94 -8.23 -5.07 -7.58
N VAL A 95 -8.26 -5.46 -6.30
CA VAL A 95 -7.04 -5.76 -5.55
C VAL A 95 -6.37 -7.02 -6.08
N THR A 96 -7.13 -8.04 -6.48
CA THR A 96 -6.57 -9.24 -7.10
C THR A 96 -5.82 -8.91 -8.39
N LEU A 97 -6.40 -8.08 -9.26
CA LEU A 97 -5.73 -7.61 -10.48
C LEU A 97 -4.46 -6.78 -10.16
N LEU A 98 -4.48 -6.01 -9.08
CA LEU A 98 -3.31 -5.27 -8.61
C LEU A 98 -2.17 -6.23 -8.24
N TYR A 99 -2.44 -7.26 -7.44
CA TYR A 99 -1.42 -8.26 -7.09
C TYR A 99 -0.92 -9.02 -8.32
N HIS A 100 -1.82 -9.39 -9.22
CA HIS A 100 -1.47 -10.07 -10.48
C HIS A 100 -0.50 -9.25 -11.33
N LYS A 101 -0.67 -7.93 -11.36
CA LYS A 101 0.22 -7.00 -12.09
C LYS A 101 1.64 -6.96 -11.52
N TYR A 102 1.82 -7.13 -10.21
CA TYR A 102 3.10 -6.93 -9.54
C TYR A 102 3.82 -8.22 -9.16
N PHE A 103 3.13 -9.35 -9.07
CA PHE A 103 3.69 -10.63 -8.64
C PHE A 103 3.38 -11.74 -9.63
N THR A 104 4.37 -12.59 -9.89
CA THR A 104 4.23 -13.85 -10.63
C THR A 104 3.47 -14.90 -9.81
N ALA A 105 2.94 -15.95 -10.45
CA ALA A 105 2.28 -17.04 -9.72
C ALA A 105 3.20 -17.70 -8.67
N SER A 106 4.49 -17.88 -8.98
CA SER A 106 5.46 -18.46 -8.04
C SER A 106 5.70 -17.57 -6.83
N GLU A 107 5.84 -16.25 -7.02
CA GLU A 107 6.05 -15.31 -5.91
C GLU A 107 4.84 -15.26 -4.98
N VAL A 108 3.61 -15.30 -5.52
CA VAL A 108 2.39 -15.37 -4.68
C VAL A 108 2.40 -16.64 -3.82
N LYS A 109 2.79 -17.80 -4.37
CA LYS A 109 2.91 -19.05 -3.61
C LYS A 109 3.97 -18.96 -2.52
N GLU A 110 5.12 -18.36 -2.81
CA GLU A 110 6.18 -18.12 -1.83
C GLU A 110 5.71 -17.19 -0.70
N MET A 111 4.95 -16.14 -1.02
CA MET A 111 4.33 -15.26 -0.01
C MET A 111 3.36 -16.03 0.89
N ILE A 112 2.50 -16.87 0.31
CA ILE A 112 1.57 -17.73 1.08
C ILE A 112 2.36 -18.67 2.00
N GLN A 113 3.43 -19.29 1.50
CA GLN A 113 4.29 -20.17 2.29
C GLN A 113 4.91 -19.41 3.46
N PHE A 114 5.49 -18.24 3.21
CA PHE A 114 6.06 -17.39 4.25
C PHE A 114 5.03 -17.00 5.31
N TYR A 115 3.87 -16.46 4.90
CA TYR A 115 2.81 -16.04 5.83
C TYR A 115 2.16 -17.19 6.58
N SER A 116 2.36 -18.43 6.14
CA SER A 116 1.92 -19.63 6.88
C SER A 116 2.84 -20.00 8.05
N THR A 117 4.09 -19.52 8.05
CA THR A 117 5.05 -19.74 9.15
C THR A 117 4.70 -18.93 10.41
N ASP A 118 5.26 -19.30 11.56
CA ASP A 118 5.06 -18.55 12.82
C ASP A 118 5.58 -17.12 12.73
N LEU A 119 6.71 -16.93 12.04
CA LEU A 119 7.26 -15.60 11.78
C LEU A 119 6.33 -14.79 10.86
N GLY A 120 5.87 -15.36 9.76
CA GLY A 120 4.94 -14.69 8.84
C GLY A 120 3.64 -14.27 9.50
N LYS A 121 3.04 -15.16 10.32
CA LYS A 121 1.86 -14.83 11.14
C LYS A 121 2.16 -13.74 12.17
N LYS A 122 3.35 -13.75 12.78
CA LYS A 122 3.79 -12.66 13.67
C LYS A 122 3.87 -11.34 12.89
N THR A 123 4.48 -11.34 11.70
CA THR A 123 4.57 -10.16 10.83
C THR A 123 3.19 -9.56 10.56
N ILE A 124 2.22 -10.35 10.13
CA ILE A 124 0.83 -9.86 9.89
C ILE A 124 0.26 -9.18 11.13
N ARG A 125 0.45 -9.75 12.32
CA ARG A 125 -0.08 -9.20 13.58
C ARG A 125 0.62 -7.92 14.03
N VAL A 126 1.95 -7.83 13.87
CA VAL A 126 2.74 -6.73 14.46
C VAL A 126 2.96 -5.55 13.53
N MET A 127 2.89 -5.75 12.20
CA MET A 127 3.18 -4.69 11.23
C MET A 127 2.29 -3.45 11.38
N PRO A 128 0.97 -3.55 11.63
CA PRO A 128 0.13 -2.37 11.86
C PRO A 128 0.58 -1.54 13.07
N ALA A 129 0.90 -2.21 14.19
CA ALA A 129 1.37 -1.54 15.40
C ALA A 129 2.75 -0.91 15.20
N LEU A 130 3.66 -1.64 14.54
CA LEU A 130 4.99 -1.14 14.20
C LEU A 130 4.91 0.13 13.34
N ALA A 131 4.04 0.14 12.33
CA ALA A 131 3.82 1.32 11.50
C ALA A 131 3.26 2.51 12.31
N ALA A 132 2.26 2.28 13.16
CA ALA A 132 1.66 3.32 14.00
C ALA A 132 2.68 3.92 14.99
N GLU A 133 3.46 3.08 15.66
CA GLU A 133 4.52 3.53 16.57
C GLU A 133 5.63 4.28 15.82
N SER A 134 6.01 3.82 14.64
CA SER A 134 7.00 4.48 13.78
C SER A 134 6.57 5.91 13.41
N MET A 135 5.29 6.11 13.06
CA MET A 135 4.75 7.44 12.79
C MET A 135 4.84 8.35 14.02
N SER A 136 4.49 7.84 15.20
CA SER A 136 4.56 8.58 16.47
C SER A 136 6.00 8.99 16.81
N ILE A 137 6.96 8.08 16.62
CA ILE A 137 8.39 8.35 16.80
C ILE A 137 8.86 9.44 15.82
N GLY A 138 8.51 9.31 14.54
CA GLY A 138 8.87 10.29 13.51
C GLY A 138 8.34 11.69 13.81
N GLN A 139 7.11 11.81 14.31
CA GLN A 139 6.54 13.09 14.74
C GLN A 139 7.33 13.72 15.88
N ARG A 140 7.64 12.95 16.95
CA ARG A 140 8.44 13.45 18.07
C ARG A 140 9.84 13.89 17.63
N TRP A 141 10.48 13.08 16.80
CA TRP A 141 11.79 13.41 16.24
C TRP A 141 11.73 14.70 15.42
N GLY A 142 10.76 14.84 14.51
CA GLY A 142 10.57 16.07 13.73
C GLY A 142 10.33 17.31 14.60
N GLN A 143 9.51 17.20 15.65
CA GLN A 143 9.30 18.29 16.61
C GLN A 143 10.60 18.67 17.34
N SER A 144 11.42 17.69 17.72
CA SER A 144 12.71 17.95 18.39
C SER A 144 13.70 18.72 17.51
N LEU A 145 13.55 18.64 16.18
CA LEU A 145 14.40 19.36 15.23
C LEU A 145 13.98 20.83 15.04
N GLY A 146 12.79 21.24 15.48
CA GLY A 146 12.27 22.61 15.30
C GLY A 146 13.27 23.71 15.68
N PRO A 147 13.86 23.70 16.89
CA PRO A 147 14.84 24.70 17.30
C PRO A 147 16.12 24.69 16.43
N VAL A 148 16.58 23.51 16.02
CA VAL A 148 17.77 23.36 15.16
C VAL A 148 17.50 23.92 13.76
N ILE A 149 16.31 23.66 13.22
CA ILE A 149 15.86 24.20 11.94
C ILE A 149 15.78 25.73 12.01
N GLU A 150 15.15 26.27 13.07
CA GLU A 150 15.04 27.72 13.27
C GLU A 150 16.42 28.38 13.34
N GLN A 151 17.35 27.81 14.11
CA GLN A 151 18.72 28.32 14.21
C GLN A 151 19.43 28.32 12.85
N ARG A 152 19.29 27.24 12.06
CA ARG A 152 19.89 27.14 10.72
C ARG A 152 19.30 28.15 9.74
N ILE A 153 17.99 28.38 9.79
CA ILE A 153 17.31 29.39 8.95
C ILE A 153 17.82 30.79 9.30
N LYS A 154 17.84 31.15 10.60
CA LYS A 154 18.38 32.44 11.08
C LYS A 154 19.83 32.65 10.60
N ALA A 155 20.68 31.64 10.76
CA ALA A 155 22.08 31.70 10.33
C ALA A 155 22.24 31.82 8.80
N ARG A 156 21.31 31.30 8.00
CA ARG A 156 21.31 31.51 6.55
C ARG A 156 20.90 32.94 6.21
N PHE A 157 19.83 33.45 6.81
CA PHE A 157 19.34 34.80 6.53
C PHE A 157 20.35 35.88 6.89
N MET A 158 21.02 35.75 8.04
CA MET A 158 22.10 36.67 8.44
C MET A 158 23.23 36.73 7.41
N ARG A 159 23.57 35.61 6.76
CA ARG A 159 24.61 35.58 5.71
C ARG A 159 24.18 36.28 4.42
N GLU A 160 22.89 36.34 4.15
CA GLU A 160 22.31 36.97 2.96
C GLU A 160 21.86 38.43 3.25
N GLY A 161 22.11 38.96 4.46
CA GLY A 161 21.68 40.30 4.85
C GLY A 161 20.17 40.45 5.10
N ILE A 162 19.44 39.34 5.17
CA ILE A 162 17.99 39.33 5.42
C ILE A 162 17.75 39.37 6.94
N LYS A 163 16.98 40.35 7.40
CA LYS A 163 16.55 40.43 8.81
C LYS A 163 15.28 39.63 9.02
N LEU A 164 15.22 38.90 10.13
CA LEU A 164 14.06 38.20 10.66
C LEU A 164 13.36 39.08 11.70
#